data_AF-A0A9E2B1S0-F1
#
_entry.id   AF-A0A9E2B1S0-F1
#
_cell.length_a   1.000
_cell.length_b   1.000
_cell.length_c   1.000
_cell.angle_alpha   90.00
_cell.angle_beta   90.00
_cell.angle_gamma   90.00
#
_symmetry.space_group_name_H-M   'P 1'
#
loop_
_entity.id
_entity.type
_entity.pdbx_description
1 polymer ?
#
loop_
_entity_poly.entity_id
_entity_poly.type
_entity_poly.pdbx_seq_one_letter_code
_entity_poly.pdbx_strand_id
1 'polypeptide(L)'
;MKNLSRLFFVVVLALSFSTANAQDKNNPWAVSFGINAVDTYPVGESAPQGDYFQEFFNFKDHWNILPVISTVSVSRYLSDGFTFTATGSLNTIDKFGDADVPGLTYFAADGRVSYSFKNAINSNIIDPFIGVGGGYTWVDEVGAGTLNGSLGFNFWISEKVAVQANSTYKHAFEDYLPKHFQHSVGVNIQFGGTDTDGDGIYDNDDACPEIPGLEAFDGCPDSDGDGIQDSKDDCPTDAGLAEYNGCPDSDGDTVIDRDDKCPTVAGLKELMGCPDADGDGVADGDDNCPNEAGPAANSGCPWPDTDGDGVLDKDDQCPNEAGTVANNGCPEVQPTEEVM
;
A
#
# COMPACT_ATOMS: atom_id res chain seq x y z
N MET A 1 35.51 13.52 13.10
CA MET A 1 35.44 12.73 11.84
C MET A 1 34.88 11.33 12.03
N LYS A 2 35.34 10.52 13.01
CA LYS A 2 34.85 9.13 13.20
C LYS A 2 33.35 9.01 13.57
N ASN A 3 32.79 9.98 14.28
CA ASN A 3 31.37 9.97 14.65
C ASN A 3 30.45 10.48 13.53
N LEU A 4 30.96 11.36 12.67
CA LEU A 4 30.22 11.90 11.52
C LEU A 4 30.06 10.83 10.42
N SER A 5 31.09 10.00 10.18
CA SER A 5 31.00 8.91 9.22
C SER A 5 30.05 7.80 9.67
N ARG A 6 29.92 7.58 10.99
CA ARG A 6 28.95 6.62 11.57
C ARG A 6 27.53 7.16 11.49
N LEU A 7 27.33 8.46 11.72
CA LEU A 7 26.02 9.10 11.55
C LEU A 7 25.56 9.03 10.08
N PHE A 8 26.49 9.29 9.15
CA PHE A 8 26.23 9.17 7.72
C PHE A 8 25.89 7.73 7.32
N PHE A 9 26.59 6.74 7.87
CA PHE A 9 26.31 5.33 7.60
C PHE A 9 24.95 4.89 8.15
N VAL A 10 24.56 5.35 9.34
CA VAL A 10 23.24 5.08 9.94
C VAL A 10 22.12 5.75 9.12
N VAL A 11 22.33 6.98 8.66
CA VAL A 11 21.38 7.67 7.77
C VAL A 11 21.25 6.94 6.43
N VAL A 12 22.36 6.51 5.82
CA VAL A 12 22.34 5.75 4.55
C VAL A 12 21.67 4.39 4.72
N LEU A 13 21.87 3.70 5.84
CA LEU A 13 21.23 2.41 6.11
C LEU A 13 19.72 2.58 6.36
N ALA A 14 19.30 3.64 7.04
CA ALA A 14 17.89 3.98 7.24
C ALA A 14 17.17 4.41 5.95
N LEU A 15 17.91 4.87 4.94
CA LEU A 15 17.37 5.26 3.63
C LEU A 15 17.24 4.09 2.65
N SER A 16 17.67 2.87 3.02
CA SER A 16 17.71 1.71 2.10
C SER A 16 16.40 0.89 2.03
N PHE A 17 15.36 1.32 2.75
CA PHE A 17 14.03 0.68 2.75
C PHE A 17 12.94 1.74 2.56
N SER A 18 12.60 2.11 1.32
CA SER A 18 11.35 2.85 1.01
C SER A 18 11.04 2.80 -0.50
N THR A 19 9.89 2.23 -0.83
CA THR A 19 9.22 2.13 -2.13
C THR A 19 8.62 3.46 -2.63
N ALA A 20 9.43 4.25 -3.32
CA ALA A 20 9.06 5.15 -4.44
C ALA A 20 7.67 5.84 -4.47
N ASN A 21 7.42 6.88 -3.66
CA ASN A 21 6.64 8.08 -4.03
C ASN A 21 7.19 9.36 -3.34
N ALA A 22 7.39 10.43 -4.12
CA ALA A 22 7.96 11.74 -3.74
C ALA A 22 6.89 12.85 -3.70
N GLN A 23 7.00 13.85 -2.81
CA GLN A 23 5.97 14.86 -2.40
C GLN A 23 4.58 14.68 -3.01
N ASP A 24 3.67 14.18 -2.18
CA ASP A 24 2.28 13.91 -2.52
C ASP A 24 1.34 14.42 -1.40
N LYS A 25 0.04 14.21 -1.61
CA LYS A 25 -1.01 14.51 -0.62
C LYS A 25 -0.71 13.89 0.75
N ASN A 26 0.03 12.79 0.78
CA ASN A 26 0.33 12.04 1.99
C ASN A 26 1.44 12.69 2.80
N ASN A 27 2.46 13.29 2.20
CA ASN A 27 3.53 14.01 2.91
C ASN A 27 3.43 15.55 2.75
N PRO A 28 2.45 16.22 3.39
CA PRO A 28 2.12 17.60 3.09
C PRO A 28 3.13 18.63 3.61
N TRP A 29 4.05 18.26 4.50
CA TRP A 29 5.03 19.18 5.06
C TRP A 29 6.44 18.83 4.60
N ALA A 30 7.28 19.84 4.46
CA ALA A 30 8.71 19.63 4.31
C ALA A 30 9.52 20.69 5.03
N VAL A 31 10.70 20.31 5.50
CA VAL A 31 11.70 21.24 6.01
C VAL A 31 12.97 21.09 5.17
N SER A 32 13.56 22.22 4.80
CA SER A 32 14.79 22.24 4.00
C SER A 32 15.88 23.04 4.69
N PHE A 33 17.10 22.53 4.64
CA PHE A 33 18.31 23.19 5.15
C PHE A 33 19.36 23.23 4.05
N GLY A 34 20.05 24.35 3.90
CA GLY A 34 20.99 24.51 2.80
C GLY A 34 21.95 25.67 2.98
N ILE A 35 22.75 25.85 1.94
CA ILE A 35 23.64 26.99 1.77
C ILE A 35 23.12 27.83 0.62
N ASN A 36 23.37 29.14 0.67
CA ASN A 36 23.07 30.05 -0.43
C ASN A 36 24.32 30.78 -0.93
N ALA A 37 24.19 31.29 -2.15
CA ALA A 37 25.05 32.30 -2.74
C ALA A 37 24.20 33.52 -3.09
N VAL A 38 24.65 34.72 -2.71
CA VAL A 38 24.04 35.99 -3.13
C VAL A 38 24.89 36.57 -4.25
N ASP A 39 24.24 36.80 -5.39
CA ASP A 39 24.89 37.26 -6.61
C ASP A 39 24.20 38.53 -7.12
N THR A 40 24.90 39.66 -7.02
CA THR A 40 24.38 40.98 -7.42
C THR A 40 24.66 41.30 -8.89
N TYR A 41 25.22 40.34 -9.65
CA TYR A 41 25.61 40.49 -11.05
C TYR A 41 25.39 39.19 -11.83
N PRO A 42 24.75 39.18 -13.01
CA PRO A 42 24.16 40.30 -13.73
C PRO A 42 22.68 40.49 -13.40
N VAL A 43 22.23 41.74 -13.22
CA VAL A 43 20.80 42.02 -12.96
C VAL A 43 20.15 43.04 -13.87
N GLY A 44 20.82 43.40 -14.98
CA GLY A 44 20.28 44.31 -15.98
C GLY A 44 20.39 45.78 -15.58
N GLU A 45 21.42 46.11 -14.82
CA GLU A 45 21.69 47.44 -14.29
C GLU A 45 23.06 47.93 -14.76
N SER A 46 23.28 49.25 -14.71
CA SER A 46 24.61 49.79 -14.97
C SER A 46 25.65 49.29 -13.96
N ALA A 47 26.93 49.50 -14.26
CA ALA A 47 28.01 49.18 -13.32
C ALA A 47 27.69 49.73 -11.90
N PRO A 48 27.88 48.92 -10.84
CA PRO A 48 28.68 47.70 -10.81
C PRO A 48 27.91 46.38 -11.05
N GLN A 49 26.63 46.39 -11.45
CA GLN A 49 25.74 45.22 -11.43
C GLN A 49 25.50 44.49 -12.77
N GLY A 50 25.90 45.09 -13.90
CA GLY A 50 25.97 44.43 -15.21
C GLY A 50 24.64 44.21 -15.94
N ASP A 51 24.73 44.09 -17.27
CA ASP A 51 23.60 43.78 -18.16
C ASP A 51 23.13 42.33 -17.98
N TYR A 52 21.83 42.04 -18.17
CA TYR A 52 21.26 40.71 -17.96
C TYR A 52 22.06 39.58 -18.65
N PHE A 53 22.27 38.48 -17.92
CA PHE A 53 22.97 37.25 -18.35
C PHE A 53 24.46 37.41 -18.70
N GLN A 54 25.06 38.59 -18.51
CA GLN A 54 26.50 38.78 -18.60
C GLN A 54 27.22 38.01 -17.48
N GLU A 55 28.15 37.12 -17.84
CA GLU A 55 28.94 36.33 -16.87
C GLU A 55 28.14 35.58 -15.79
N PHE A 56 26.91 35.17 -16.11
CA PHE A 56 25.94 34.58 -15.16
C PHE A 56 26.44 33.36 -14.34
N PHE A 57 27.45 32.64 -14.83
CA PHE A 57 28.06 31.50 -14.12
C PHE A 57 29.48 31.82 -13.60
N ASN A 58 29.83 33.08 -13.40
CA ASN A 58 31.12 33.47 -12.82
C ASN A 58 31.09 33.36 -11.28
N PHE A 59 31.12 32.11 -10.81
CA PHE A 59 31.10 31.74 -9.39
C PHE A 59 32.28 32.30 -8.59
N LYS A 60 33.39 32.68 -9.25
CA LYS A 60 34.58 33.18 -8.57
C LYS A 60 34.48 34.66 -8.29
N ASP A 61 33.92 35.42 -9.21
CA ASP A 61 34.10 36.86 -9.19
C ASP A 61 32.87 37.61 -8.63
N HIS A 62 31.66 37.03 -8.67
CA HIS A 62 30.46 37.74 -8.21
C HIS A 62 29.69 37.07 -7.06
N TRP A 63 29.87 35.76 -6.87
CA TRP A 63 29.09 35.01 -5.88
C TRP A 63 29.60 35.20 -4.48
N ASN A 64 28.71 35.60 -3.58
CA ASN A 64 28.95 35.68 -2.15
C ASN A 64 28.41 34.41 -1.49
N ILE A 65 29.28 33.46 -1.18
CA ILE A 65 28.91 32.15 -0.62
C ILE A 65 29.22 32.13 0.87
N LEU A 66 28.21 31.83 1.69
CA LEU A 66 28.41 31.53 3.09
C LEU A 66 28.45 30.01 3.28
N PRO A 67 29.62 29.37 3.53
CA PRO A 67 29.78 27.91 3.52
C PRO A 67 29.33 27.25 4.84
N VAL A 68 28.25 27.76 5.44
CA VAL A 68 27.54 27.16 6.59
C VAL A 68 26.06 27.10 6.26
N ILE A 69 25.27 26.35 7.03
CA ILE A 69 23.81 26.32 6.85
C ILE A 69 23.29 27.76 6.99
N SER A 70 22.88 28.32 5.86
CA SER A 70 22.55 29.74 5.71
C SER A 70 21.12 29.93 5.17
N THR A 71 20.44 28.83 4.85
CA THR A 71 19.01 28.82 4.50
C THR A 71 18.25 27.78 5.29
N VAL A 72 17.09 28.17 5.81
CA VAL A 72 16.10 27.26 6.40
C VAL A 72 14.76 27.55 5.75
N SER A 73 14.07 26.50 5.31
CA SER A 73 12.75 26.62 4.69
C SER A 73 11.75 25.67 5.32
N VAL A 74 10.51 26.11 5.44
CA VAL A 74 9.36 25.25 5.75
C VAL A 74 8.40 25.34 4.58
N SER A 75 8.02 24.18 4.06
CA SER A 75 7.10 24.07 2.93
C SER A 75 5.86 23.29 3.31
N ARG A 76 4.73 23.67 2.71
CA ARG A 76 3.47 22.95 2.80
C ARG A 76 2.92 22.73 1.40
N TYR A 77 2.71 21.47 1.05
CA TYR A 77 1.93 21.08 -0.12
C TYR A 77 0.50 21.60 0.02
N LEU A 78 -0.01 22.21 -1.05
CA LEU A 78 -1.36 22.75 -1.10
C LEU A 78 -2.27 21.75 -1.81
N SER A 79 -2.20 21.72 -3.14
CA SER A 79 -3.04 20.91 -4.03
C SER A 79 -2.47 20.95 -5.44
N ASP A 80 -2.76 19.94 -6.26
CA ASP A 80 -2.47 19.91 -7.71
C ASP A 80 -1.02 20.30 -8.08
N GLY A 81 -0.04 19.85 -7.29
CA GLY A 81 1.38 20.14 -7.52
C GLY A 81 1.85 21.52 -7.04
N PHE A 82 1.00 22.30 -6.37
CA PHE A 82 1.36 23.58 -5.76
C PHE A 82 1.88 23.41 -4.33
N THR A 83 2.98 24.10 -4.03
CA THR A 83 3.60 24.12 -2.69
C THR A 83 3.87 25.56 -2.28
N PHE A 84 3.46 25.92 -1.05
CA PHE A 84 3.88 27.16 -0.42
C PHE A 84 5.15 26.92 0.40
N THR A 85 6.15 27.78 0.27
CA THR A 85 7.43 27.72 0.99
C THR A 85 7.69 29.06 1.67
N ALA A 86 7.95 29.02 2.98
CA ALA A 86 8.52 30.13 3.72
C ALA A 86 10.02 29.87 3.95
N THR A 87 10.87 30.81 3.58
CA THR A 87 12.34 30.68 3.65
C THR A 87 12.94 31.83 4.44
N GLY A 88 13.80 31.50 5.40
CA GLY A 88 14.72 32.44 6.03
C GLY A 88 16.14 32.20 5.51
N SER A 89 16.88 33.28 5.25
CA SER A 89 18.26 33.16 4.78
C SER A 89 19.19 34.23 5.31
N LEU A 90 20.46 33.87 5.45
CA LEU A 90 21.56 34.70 5.94
C LEU A 90 22.72 34.62 4.95
N ASN A 91 23.51 35.67 4.81
CA ASN A 91 24.76 35.67 4.05
C ASN A 91 25.63 36.88 4.45
N THR A 92 26.82 37.01 3.87
CA THR A 92 27.69 38.18 3.93
C THR A 92 28.09 38.55 2.50
N ILE A 93 27.94 39.82 2.13
CA ILE A 93 28.29 40.32 0.80
C ILE A 93 29.63 41.03 0.89
N ASP A 94 30.67 40.39 0.38
CA ASP A 94 32.00 40.99 0.19
C ASP A 94 32.18 41.54 -1.24
N LYS A 95 31.34 41.08 -2.17
CA LYS A 95 31.36 41.44 -3.59
C LYS A 95 30.00 41.99 -4.02
N PHE A 96 29.96 43.28 -4.31
CA PHE A 96 28.79 43.95 -4.85
C PHE A 96 28.98 44.15 -6.36
N GLY A 97 28.56 43.15 -7.11
CA GLY A 97 28.83 42.99 -8.54
C GLY A 97 30.32 42.96 -8.83
N ASP A 98 30.82 43.95 -9.56
CA ASP A 98 32.26 44.12 -9.87
C ASP A 98 33.06 44.88 -8.79
N ALA A 99 32.43 45.30 -7.69
CA ALA A 99 33.08 46.07 -6.63
C ALA A 99 33.28 45.27 -5.34
N ASP A 100 34.48 45.35 -4.76
CA ASP A 100 34.74 44.84 -3.41
C ASP A 100 34.16 45.79 -2.35
N VAL A 101 33.42 45.25 -1.38
CA VAL A 101 32.79 46.00 -0.29
C VAL A 101 33.17 45.40 1.08
N PRO A 102 33.12 46.20 2.17
CA PRO A 102 33.36 45.66 3.51
C PRO A 102 32.18 44.79 3.93
N GLY A 103 32.34 43.47 3.91
CA GLY A 103 31.39 42.41 4.29
C GLY A 103 30.05 42.89 4.87
N LEU A 104 29.10 43.17 3.98
CA LEU A 104 27.77 43.64 4.35
C LEU A 104 26.94 42.46 4.86
N THR A 105 26.20 42.65 5.96
CA THR A 105 25.32 41.59 6.46
C THR A 105 24.12 41.44 5.52
N TYR A 106 23.77 40.21 5.16
CA TYR A 106 22.58 39.91 4.37
C TYR A 106 21.62 39.03 5.17
N PHE A 107 20.36 39.43 5.21
CA PHE A 107 19.25 38.64 5.74
C PHE A 107 18.06 38.74 4.81
N ALA A 108 17.31 37.65 4.63
CA ALA A 108 16.05 37.69 3.90
C ALA A 108 15.01 36.73 4.46
N ALA A 109 13.75 37.16 4.36
CA ALA A 109 12.57 36.37 4.66
C ALA A 109 11.67 36.36 3.42
N ASP A 110 11.46 35.19 2.83
CA ASP A 110 10.76 35.01 1.55
C ASP A 110 9.56 34.07 1.71
N GLY A 111 8.48 34.36 0.98
CA GLY A 111 7.35 33.47 0.76
C GLY A 111 7.22 33.16 -0.73
N ARG A 112 7.15 31.88 -1.10
CA ARG A 112 7.10 31.41 -2.49
C ARG A 112 5.98 30.40 -2.69
N VAL A 113 5.18 30.57 -3.74
CA VAL A 113 4.32 29.51 -4.28
C VAL A 113 5.02 28.90 -5.48
N SER A 114 5.18 27.58 -5.48
CA SER A 114 5.86 26.84 -6.54
C SER A 114 4.93 25.81 -7.16
N TYR A 115 5.10 25.54 -8.45
CA TYR A 115 4.43 24.46 -9.17
C TYR A 115 5.45 23.40 -9.57
N SER A 116 5.17 22.13 -9.22
CA SER A 116 5.96 20.96 -9.56
C SER A 116 5.61 20.43 -10.95
N PHE A 117 6.63 20.16 -11.77
CA PHE A 117 6.48 19.52 -13.08
C PHE A 117 6.70 18.00 -13.02
N LYS A 118 6.95 17.42 -11.84
CA LYS A 118 7.22 15.99 -11.63
C LYS A 118 6.24 15.08 -12.39
N ASN A 119 4.94 15.33 -12.20
CA ASN A 119 3.87 14.54 -12.83
C ASN A 119 3.79 14.78 -14.34
N ALA A 120 4.02 16.01 -14.80
CA ALA A 120 3.99 16.35 -16.22
C ALA A 120 5.10 15.65 -17.02
N ILE A 121 6.23 15.34 -16.39
CA ILE A 121 7.36 14.62 -17.00
C ILE A 121 7.42 13.13 -16.60
N ASN A 122 6.45 12.63 -15.84
CA ASN A 122 6.38 11.26 -15.34
C ASN A 122 7.68 10.74 -14.71
N SER A 123 8.26 11.54 -13.80
CA SER A 123 9.55 11.25 -13.16
C SER A 123 9.42 11.04 -11.66
N ASN A 124 10.06 10.00 -11.12
CA ASN A 124 10.15 9.76 -9.68
C ASN A 124 11.48 10.23 -9.06
N ILE A 125 12.45 10.66 -9.89
CA ILE A 125 13.81 11.02 -9.46
C ILE A 125 14.02 12.52 -9.50
N ILE A 126 13.55 13.18 -10.56
CA ILE A 126 13.73 14.61 -10.79
C ILE A 126 12.37 15.29 -10.78
N ASP A 127 12.26 16.37 -10.02
CA ASP A 127 11.09 17.23 -9.93
C ASP A 127 11.52 18.68 -10.18
N PRO A 128 11.45 19.16 -11.44
CA PRO A 128 11.62 20.56 -11.77
C PRO A 128 10.45 21.37 -11.22
N PHE A 129 10.70 22.57 -10.72
CA PHE A 129 9.65 23.48 -10.30
C PHE A 129 9.95 24.93 -10.72
N ILE A 130 8.87 25.68 -10.94
CA ILE A 130 8.91 27.13 -11.07
C ILE A 130 8.15 27.74 -9.89
N GLY A 131 8.60 28.90 -9.41
CA GLY A 131 7.94 29.58 -8.32
C GLY A 131 7.89 31.08 -8.50
N VAL A 132 6.90 31.69 -7.87
CA VAL A 132 6.74 33.14 -7.75
C VAL A 132 6.45 33.47 -6.29
N GLY A 133 6.95 34.60 -5.84
CA GLY A 133 6.83 34.96 -4.44
C GLY A 133 7.17 36.40 -4.16
N GLY A 134 7.12 36.76 -2.90
CA GLY A 134 7.62 38.03 -2.40
C GLY A 134 8.50 37.79 -1.19
N GLY A 135 9.34 38.75 -0.88
CA GLY A 135 10.19 38.67 0.30
C GLY A 135 10.57 40.04 0.81
N TYR A 136 11.15 40.06 1.99
CA TYR A 136 11.81 41.23 2.54
C TYR A 136 13.29 40.91 2.68
N THR A 137 14.14 41.75 2.12
CA THR A 137 15.59 41.56 2.14
C THR A 137 16.24 42.76 2.84
N TRP A 138 17.20 42.47 3.69
CA TRP A 138 18.02 43.44 4.40
C TRP A 138 19.48 43.24 3.97
N VAL A 139 20.09 44.33 3.53
CA VAL A 139 21.52 44.44 3.29
C VAL A 139 22.04 45.54 4.22
N ASP A 140 22.82 45.12 5.21
CA ASP A 140 23.27 45.96 6.32
C ASP A 140 22.07 46.58 7.07
N GLU A 141 22.03 47.90 7.27
CA GLU A 141 20.93 48.59 7.95
C GLU A 141 19.69 48.84 7.07
N VAL A 142 19.80 48.58 5.77
CA VAL A 142 18.77 48.93 4.78
C VAL A 142 17.98 47.69 4.39
N GLY A 143 16.66 47.79 4.32
CA GLY A 143 15.84 46.67 3.84
C GLY A 143 14.58 47.10 3.12
N ALA A 144 14.19 46.33 2.11
CA ALA A 144 13.02 46.58 1.28
C ALA A 144 12.30 45.29 0.87
N GLY A 145 11.06 45.47 0.42
CA GLY A 145 10.27 44.41 -0.22
C GLY A 145 10.80 44.05 -1.61
N THR A 146 10.61 42.79 -1.98
CA THR A 146 11.08 42.22 -3.25
C THR A 146 9.98 41.38 -3.89
N LEU A 147 9.93 41.39 -5.23
CA LEU A 147 9.17 40.42 -6.02
C LEU A 147 10.15 39.36 -6.54
N ASN A 148 9.84 38.10 -6.28
CA ASN A 148 10.77 36.99 -6.47
C ASN A 148 10.25 36.02 -7.54
N GLY A 149 11.14 35.63 -8.46
CA GLY A 149 10.91 34.57 -9.44
C GLY A 149 11.95 33.47 -9.27
N SER A 150 11.52 32.22 -9.12
CA SER A 150 12.39 31.08 -8.84
C SER A 150 12.28 29.98 -9.90
N LEU A 151 13.41 29.36 -10.20
CA LEU A 151 13.50 28.10 -10.91
C LEU A 151 14.30 27.12 -10.04
N GLY A 152 13.86 25.87 -9.94
CA GLY A 152 14.59 24.88 -9.18
C GLY A 152 14.30 23.45 -9.56
N PHE A 153 15.04 22.55 -8.93
CA PHE A 153 14.97 21.11 -9.10
C PHE A 153 15.08 20.44 -7.73
N ASN A 154 14.20 19.48 -7.48
CA ASN A 154 14.37 18.50 -6.43
C ASN A 154 14.90 17.20 -7.08
N PHE A 155 16.00 16.69 -6.54
CA PHE A 155 16.56 15.38 -6.88
C PHE A 155 16.29 14.42 -5.73
N TRP A 156 15.28 13.57 -5.91
CA TRP A 156 14.82 12.60 -4.91
C TRP A 156 15.83 11.48 -4.74
N ILE A 157 16.34 11.32 -3.52
CA ILE A 157 17.25 10.22 -3.13
C ILE A 157 16.46 9.09 -2.46
N SER A 158 15.40 9.44 -1.72
CA SER A 158 14.39 8.53 -1.19
C SER A 158 13.02 9.17 -1.33
N GLU A 159 11.96 8.49 -0.88
CA GLU A 159 10.62 9.08 -0.80
C GLU A 159 10.61 10.37 -0.01
N LYS A 160 11.29 10.37 1.15
CA LYS A 160 11.21 11.46 2.11
C LYS A 160 12.31 12.50 1.96
N VAL A 161 13.34 12.25 1.15
CA VAL A 161 14.54 13.09 1.09
C VAL A 161 14.93 13.43 -0.34
N ALA A 162 15.09 14.72 -0.61
CA ALA A 162 15.62 15.24 -1.87
C ALA A 162 16.80 16.18 -1.64
N VAL A 163 17.71 16.24 -2.61
CA VAL A 163 18.63 17.37 -2.76
C VAL A 163 17.92 18.42 -3.60
N GLN A 164 17.74 19.61 -3.05
CA GLN A 164 17.13 20.73 -3.76
C GLN A 164 18.22 21.69 -4.24
N ALA A 165 18.13 22.10 -5.50
CA ALA A 165 18.88 23.22 -6.05
C ALA A 165 17.90 24.23 -6.64
N ASN A 166 18.02 25.51 -6.28
CA ASN A 166 17.17 26.54 -6.87
C ASN A 166 17.93 27.86 -7.06
N SER A 167 17.44 28.66 -8.00
CA SER A 167 17.89 30.00 -8.29
C SER A 167 16.69 30.93 -8.24
N THR A 168 16.79 32.01 -7.47
CA THR A 168 15.72 32.99 -7.28
C THR A 168 16.22 34.37 -7.68
N TYR A 169 15.61 34.97 -8.69
CA TYR A 169 15.76 36.39 -8.98
C TYR A 169 14.92 37.20 -8.01
N LYS A 170 15.53 38.19 -7.34
CA LYS A 170 14.85 39.13 -6.45
C LYS A 170 14.85 40.51 -7.04
N HIS A 171 13.67 41.01 -7.36
CA HIS A 171 13.48 42.36 -7.88
C HIS A 171 13.11 43.31 -6.74
N ALA A 172 14.05 44.17 -6.36
CA ALA A 172 13.78 45.31 -5.49
C ALA A 172 13.15 46.45 -6.29
N PHE A 173 12.15 47.11 -5.71
CA PHE A 173 11.51 48.30 -6.30
C PHE A 173 12.13 49.61 -5.81
N GLU A 174 12.89 49.53 -4.72
CA GLU A 174 13.53 50.64 -4.07
C GLU A 174 14.99 50.71 -4.53
N ASP A 175 15.43 51.86 -5.05
CA ASP A 175 16.75 52.03 -5.67
C ASP A 175 17.92 51.82 -4.70
N TYR A 176 17.67 51.89 -3.39
CA TYR A 176 18.68 51.69 -2.36
C TYR A 176 18.94 50.22 -2.02
N LEU A 177 18.13 49.29 -2.51
CA LEU A 177 18.31 47.85 -2.30
C LEU A 177 18.67 47.19 -3.63
N PRO A 178 19.76 46.40 -3.70
CA PRO A 178 20.15 45.77 -4.95
C PRO A 178 19.16 44.69 -5.38
N LYS A 179 18.81 44.71 -6.67
CA LYS A 179 18.34 43.52 -7.38
C LYS A 179 19.48 42.49 -7.38
N HIS A 180 19.15 41.22 -7.21
CA HIS A 180 20.15 40.15 -7.13
C HIS A 180 19.53 38.79 -7.41
N PHE A 181 20.39 37.83 -7.75
CA PHE A 181 20.08 36.41 -7.72
C PHE A 181 20.48 35.83 -6.38
N GLN A 182 19.67 34.89 -5.88
CA GLN A 182 20.01 34.04 -4.77
C GLN A 182 19.95 32.58 -5.22
N HIS A 183 21.11 31.92 -5.23
CA HIS A 183 21.21 30.50 -5.54
C HIS A 183 21.26 29.72 -4.23
N SER A 184 20.62 28.56 -4.17
CA SER A 184 20.68 27.70 -3.00
C SER A 184 20.77 26.24 -3.38
N VAL A 185 21.51 25.49 -2.56
CA VAL A 185 21.57 24.04 -2.60
C VAL A 185 21.39 23.52 -1.18
N GLY A 186 20.52 22.54 -1.00
CA GLY A 186 20.20 22.02 0.32
C GLY A 186 19.56 20.64 0.29
N VAL A 187 19.28 20.12 1.48
CA VAL A 187 18.52 18.89 1.68
C VAL A 187 17.09 19.29 2.04
N ASN A 188 16.13 18.71 1.34
CA ASN A 188 14.69 18.84 1.57
C ASN A 188 14.16 17.53 2.14
N ILE A 189 13.50 17.60 3.30
CA ILE A 189 12.96 16.44 4.00
C ILE A 189 11.45 16.61 4.13
N GLN A 190 10.67 15.72 3.51
CA GLN A 190 9.21 15.72 3.61
C GLN A 190 8.70 14.78 4.72
N PHE A 191 7.53 15.10 5.26
CA PHE A 191 6.85 14.35 6.30
C PHE A 191 5.36 14.70 6.37
N GLY A 192 4.61 13.89 7.11
CA GLY A 192 3.21 14.15 7.46
C GLY A 192 2.23 13.07 7.05
N GLY A 193 2.67 12.03 6.35
CA GLY A 193 1.85 10.85 6.06
C GLY A 193 1.78 9.93 7.26
N THR A 194 0.58 9.41 7.52
CA THR A 194 0.31 8.39 8.53
C THR A 194 0.14 7.06 7.81
N ASP A 195 0.84 6.07 8.29
CA ASP A 195 0.74 4.64 7.95
C ASP A 195 0.64 3.97 9.32
N THR A 196 -0.60 3.68 9.71
CA THR A 196 -0.96 3.35 11.10
C THR A 196 -0.56 1.93 11.46
N ASP A 197 -0.63 1.00 10.52
CA ASP A 197 -0.32 -0.40 10.74
C ASP A 197 1.08 -0.82 10.23
N GLY A 198 1.72 0.03 9.43
CA GLY A 198 3.10 -0.12 9.00
C GLY A 198 3.28 -1.09 7.83
N ASP A 199 2.25 -1.31 7.03
CA ASP A 199 2.31 -2.19 5.85
C ASP A 199 2.96 -1.52 4.62
N GLY A 200 3.21 -0.21 4.71
CA GLY A 200 3.84 0.61 3.67
C GLY A 200 2.85 1.35 2.78
N ILE A 201 1.55 1.24 3.04
CA ILE A 201 0.48 1.97 2.38
C ILE A 201 -0.01 3.06 3.35
N TYR A 202 -0.17 4.28 2.85
CA TYR A 202 -0.63 5.38 3.71
C TYR A 202 -2.12 5.25 4.01
N ASP A 203 -2.58 5.60 5.22
CA ASP A 203 -3.98 5.50 5.67
C ASP A 203 -5.02 6.10 4.69
N ASN A 204 -4.62 7.04 3.83
CA ASN A 204 -5.51 7.65 2.83
C ASN A 204 -5.73 6.80 1.57
N ASP A 205 -4.77 5.91 1.29
CA ASP A 205 -4.74 5.00 0.15
C ASP A 205 -4.93 3.53 0.59
N ASP A 206 -4.97 3.29 1.90
CA ASP A 206 -5.19 2.00 2.54
C ASP A 206 -6.68 1.75 2.83
N ALA A 207 -7.20 0.62 2.36
CA ALA A 207 -8.56 0.18 2.60
C ALA A 207 -8.76 -0.46 3.99
N CYS A 208 -7.68 -0.90 4.63
CA CYS A 208 -7.63 -1.50 5.96
C CYS A 208 -6.57 -0.84 6.90
N PRO A 209 -6.62 0.48 7.19
CA PRO A 209 -5.53 1.23 7.85
C PRO A 209 -5.08 0.79 9.26
N GLU A 210 -5.77 -0.15 9.88
CA GLU A 210 -5.44 -0.64 11.23
C GLU A 210 -4.89 -2.08 11.21
N ILE A 211 -4.84 -2.74 10.05
CA ILE A 211 -4.50 -4.16 9.90
C ILE A 211 -3.59 -4.33 8.69
N PRO A 212 -2.31 -4.70 8.90
CA PRO A 212 -1.35 -4.76 7.81
C PRO A 212 -1.82 -5.70 6.70
N GLY A 213 -1.74 -5.25 5.45
CA GLY A 213 -2.18 -6.04 4.31
C GLY A 213 -1.23 -6.04 3.13
N LEU A 214 -1.79 -6.42 1.99
CA LEU A 214 -1.06 -6.55 0.73
C LEU A 214 -1.43 -5.41 -0.22
N GLU A 215 -0.45 -4.92 -0.97
CA GLU A 215 -0.66 -3.91 -2.03
C GLU A 215 -1.67 -4.40 -3.10
N ALA A 216 -1.72 -5.70 -3.37
CA ALA A 216 -2.69 -6.29 -4.30
C ALA A 216 -4.16 -6.12 -3.85
N PHE A 217 -4.38 -5.87 -2.56
CA PHE A 217 -5.69 -5.70 -1.93
C PHE A 217 -5.83 -4.32 -1.28
N ASP A 218 -5.10 -3.32 -1.77
CA ASP A 218 -5.11 -1.95 -1.27
C ASP A 218 -4.90 -1.87 0.25
N GLY A 219 -3.98 -2.66 0.81
CA GLY A 219 -3.64 -2.65 2.25
C GLY A 219 -4.46 -3.59 3.11
N CYS A 220 -5.31 -4.43 2.51
CA CYS A 220 -6.05 -5.42 3.26
C CYS A 220 -5.38 -6.81 3.30
N PRO A 221 -5.59 -7.59 4.37
CA PRO A 221 -4.99 -8.90 4.53
C PRO A 221 -5.66 -9.98 3.66
N ASP A 222 -4.85 -11.00 3.36
CA ASP A 222 -5.20 -12.31 2.80
C ASP A 222 -4.38 -13.32 3.60
N SER A 223 -5.03 -13.90 4.62
CA SER A 223 -4.39 -14.59 5.74
C SER A 223 -3.89 -15.98 5.36
N ASP A 224 -4.54 -16.67 4.42
CA ASP A 224 -4.13 -17.98 3.92
C ASP A 224 -3.46 -17.95 2.54
N GLY A 225 -3.51 -16.81 1.85
CA GLY A 225 -2.80 -16.57 0.61
C GLY A 225 -3.45 -17.21 -0.61
N ASP A 226 -4.76 -17.49 -0.57
CA ASP A 226 -5.49 -18.09 -1.69
C ASP A 226 -5.86 -17.08 -2.79
N GLY A 227 -5.62 -15.79 -2.54
CA GLY A 227 -5.90 -14.70 -3.46
C GLY A 227 -7.24 -14.01 -3.21
N ILE A 228 -7.93 -14.33 -2.12
CA ILE A 228 -9.17 -13.70 -1.68
C ILE A 228 -8.90 -12.93 -0.39
N GLN A 229 -9.22 -11.65 -0.41
CA GLN A 229 -9.09 -10.78 0.77
C GLN A 229 -9.95 -11.31 1.93
N ASP A 230 -9.43 -11.34 3.16
CA ASP A 230 -10.09 -11.90 4.36
C ASP A 230 -11.55 -11.43 4.54
N SER A 231 -11.84 -10.16 4.22
CA SER A 231 -13.19 -9.60 4.34
C SER A 231 -14.22 -10.14 3.34
N LYS A 232 -13.76 -10.87 2.32
CA LYS A 232 -14.53 -11.48 1.23
C LYS A 232 -14.36 -13.00 1.20
N ASP A 233 -13.62 -13.54 2.16
CA ASP A 233 -13.33 -14.96 2.30
C ASP A 233 -14.27 -15.59 3.35
N ASP A 234 -14.97 -16.65 2.98
CA ASP A 234 -15.85 -17.40 3.88
C ASP A 234 -15.08 -18.36 4.81
N CYS A 235 -13.80 -18.61 4.49
CA CYS A 235 -12.83 -19.43 5.20
C CYS A 235 -11.43 -18.76 5.27
N PRO A 236 -11.27 -17.56 5.87
CA PRO A 236 -10.04 -16.73 5.76
C PRO A 236 -8.71 -17.33 6.26
N THR A 237 -8.71 -18.54 6.78
CA THR A 237 -7.53 -19.21 7.35
C THR A 237 -7.19 -20.52 6.66
N ASP A 238 -8.02 -20.95 5.71
CA ASP A 238 -7.95 -22.24 5.06
C ASP A 238 -8.09 -22.05 3.56
N ALA A 239 -6.95 -21.97 2.87
CA ALA A 239 -6.91 -21.62 1.44
C ALA A 239 -7.86 -22.45 0.59
N GLY A 240 -8.72 -21.78 -0.17
CA GLY A 240 -9.74 -22.42 -0.98
C GLY A 240 -9.78 -21.93 -2.42
N LEU A 241 -10.88 -22.28 -3.08
CA LEU A 241 -11.13 -21.86 -4.46
C LEU A 241 -12.10 -20.67 -4.47
N ALA A 242 -11.90 -19.75 -5.41
CA ALA A 242 -12.81 -18.63 -5.63
C ALA A 242 -14.25 -19.07 -6.01
N GLU A 243 -14.43 -20.28 -6.55
CA GLU A 243 -15.76 -20.86 -6.78
C GLU A 243 -16.54 -21.10 -5.48
N TYR A 244 -15.82 -21.27 -4.37
CA TYR A 244 -16.34 -21.55 -3.03
C TYR A 244 -16.06 -20.42 -2.04
N ASN A 245 -15.86 -19.19 -2.54
CA ASN A 245 -15.54 -18.00 -1.74
C ASN A 245 -14.38 -18.22 -0.75
N GLY A 246 -13.34 -18.95 -1.16
CA GLY A 246 -12.14 -19.17 -0.34
C GLY A 246 -12.21 -20.39 0.57
N CYS A 247 -13.28 -21.19 0.51
CA CYS A 247 -13.33 -22.44 1.24
C CYS A 247 -12.72 -23.62 0.45
N PRO A 248 -12.02 -24.55 1.13
CA PRO A 248 -11.46 -25.75 0.51
C PRO A 248 -12.55 -26.80 0.21
N ASP A 249 -12.28 -27.60 -0.82
CA ASP A 249 -13.00 -28.80 -1.23
C ASP A 249 -11.91 -29.86 -1.52
N SER A 250 -11.56 -30.62 -0.49
CA SER A 250 -10.35 -31.42 -0.41
C SER A 250 -10.38 -32.66 -1.31
N ASP A 251 -11.56 -33.22 -1.57
CA ASP A 251 -11.74 -34.40 -2.43
C ASP A 251 -12.40 -34.09 -3.78
N GLY A 252 -12.87 -32.86 -3.99
CA GLY A 252 -13.35 -32.35 -5.27
C GLY A 252 -14.75 -32.82 -5.64
N ASP A 253 -15.59 -33.12 -4.64
CA ASP A 253 -16.94 -33.65 -4.84
C ASP A 253 -18.04 -32.58 -4.91
N THR A 254 -17.65 -31.30 -4.83
CA THR A 254 -18.50 -30.10 -4.84
C THR A 254 -19.24 -29.78 -3.54
N VAL A 255 -18.90 -30.47 -2.45
CA VAL A 255 -19.27 -30.13 -1.08
C VAL A 255 -18.01 -29.61 -0.38
N ILE A 256 -18.04 -28.36 0.09
CA ILE A 256 -16.88 -27.78 0.79
C ILE A 256 -16.60 -28.51 2.10
N ASP A 257 -15.34 -28.58 2.53
CA ASP A 257 -14.90 -29.37 3.69
C ASP A 257 -15.69 -29.07 4.97
N ARG A 258 -16.14 -27.83 5.15
CA ARG A 258 -16.95 -27.40 6.31
C ARG A 258 -18.36 -28.00 6.32
N ASP A 259 -18.91 -28.27 5.14
CA ASP A 259 -20.26 -28.79 4.93
C ASP A 259 -20.25 -30.29 4.55
N ASP A 260 -19.06 -30.86 4.35
CA ASP A 260 -18.82 -32.26 4.00
C ASP A 260 -18.64 -33.15 5.25
N LYS A 261 -19.41 -34.24 5.33
CA LYS A 261 -19.31 -35.24 6.40
C LYS A 261 -18.15 -36.21 6.16
N CYS A 262 -17.68 -36.33 4.92
CA CYS A 262 -16.62 -37.20 4.44
C CYS A 262 -15.55 -36.44 3.62
N PRO A 263 -14.91 -35.36 4.14
CA PRO A 263 -14.09 -34.36 3.41
C PRO A 263 -12.76 -34.85 2.79
N THR A 264 -12.56 -36.15 2.69
CA THR A 264 -11.36 -36.76 2.10
C THR A 264 -11.69 -37.87 1.11
N VAL A 265 -12.98 -38.15 0.91
CA VAL A 265 -13.49 -39.24 0.07
C VAL A 265 -14.73 -38.73 -0.65
N ALA A 266 -14.55 -38.41 -1.92
CA ALA A 266 -15.61 -37.85 -2.76
C ALA A 266 -16.90 -38.67 -2.70
N GLY A 267 -18.02 -37.99 -2.49
CA GLY A 267 -19.32 -38.59 -2.36
C GLY A 267 -20.44 -37.85 -3.07
N LEU A 268 -21.67 -38.13 -2.61
CA LEU A 268 -22.87 -37.54 -3.19
C LEU A 268 -23.31 -36.32 -2.38
N LYS A 269 -23.68 -35.25 -3.08
CA LYS A 269 -24.20 -34.03 -2.46
C LYS A 269 -25.46 -34.30 -1.62
N GLU A 270 -26.31 -35.22 -2.07
CA GLU A 270 -27.50 -35.66 -1.33
C GLU A 270 -27.16 -36.33 0.01
N LEU A 271 -25.94 -36.85 0.15
CA LEU A 271 -25.42 -37.53 1.34
C LEU A 271 -24.35 -36.69 2.06
N MET A 272 -24.35 -35.36 1.86
CA MET A 272 -23.40 -34.43 2.48
C MET A 272 -21.93 -34.82 2.21
N GLY A 273 -21.63 -35.18 0.97
CA GLY A 273 -20.27 -35.50 0.50
C GLY A 273 -19.79 -36.91 0.82
N CYS A 274 -20.65 -37.78 1.35
CA CYS A 274 -20.28 -39.17 1.62
C CYS A 274 -20.59 -40.12 0.43
N PRO A 275 -19.73 -41.13 0.20
CA PRO A 275 -19.96 -42.15 -0.84
C PRO A 275 -21.13 -43.09 -0.46
N ASP A 276 -21.72 -43.69 -1.49
CA ASP A 276 -22.77 -44.71 -1.42
C ASP A 276 -22.47 -45.74 -2.52
N ALA A 277 -21.80 -46.83 -2.14
CA ALA A 277 -21.20 -47.76 -3.07
C ALA A 277 -22.20 -48.71 -3.73
N ASP A 278 -23.35 -48.98 -3.10
CA ASP A 278 -24.41 -49.83 -3.68
C ASP A 278 -25.65 -49.05 -4.17
N GLY A 279 -25.73 -47.76 -3.88
CA GLY A 279 -26.73 -46.84 -4.40
C GLY A 279 -28.10 -46.97 -3.74
N ASP A 280 -28.15 -47.44 -2.49
CA ASP A 280 -29.40 -47.64 -1.76
C ASP A 280 -29.92 -46.38 -1.05
N GLY A 281 -29.11 -45.31 -1.04
CA GLY A 281 -29.42 -44.03 -0.41
C GLY A 281 -28.95 -43.90 1.04
N VAL A 282 -28.18 -44.86 1.56
CA VAL A 282 -27.48 -44.80 2.85
C VAL A 282 -25.98 -44.67 2.55
N ALA A 283 -25.34 -43.66 3.14
CA ALA A 283 -23.89 -43.47 2.95
C ALA A 283 -23.10 -44.66 3.52
N ASP A 284 -21.97 -45.03 2.89
CA ASP A 284 -21.12 -46.17 3.29
C ASP A 284 -20.74 -46.14 4.78
N GLY A 285 -20.54 -44.95 5.36
CA GLY A 285 -20.20 -44.77 6.77
C GLY A 285 -21.36 -44.99 7.75
N ASP A 286 -22.59 -44.94 7.26
CA ASP A 286 -23.84 -45.18 8.00
C ASP A 286 -24.51 -46.52 7.61
N ASP A 287 -23.96 -47.24 6.62
CA ASP A 287 -24.45 -48.52 6.11
C ASP A 287 -23.73 -49.72 6.77
N ASN A 288 -24.51 -50.69 7.26
CA ASN A 288 -23.98 -51.93 7.82
C ASN A 288 -23.60 -52.96 6.74
N CYS A 289 -24.10 -52.81 5.52
CA CYS A 289 -23.87 -53.65 4.36
C CYS A 289 -23.45 -52.81 3.12
N PRO A 290 -22.33 -52.05 3.13
CA PRO A 290 -21.98 -51.03 2.12
C PRO A 290 -21.81 -51.48 0.66
N ASN A 291 -22.06 -52.75 0.36
CA ASN A 291 -21.94 -53.30 -0.99
C ASN A 291 -23.18 -54.12 -1.38
N GLU A 292 -24.25 -54.07 -0.58
CA GLU A 292 -25.48 -54.84 -0.75
C GLU A 292 -26.70 -53.98 -0.41
N ALA A 293 -27.32 -53.42 -1.45
CA ALA A 293 -28.42 -52.48 -1.28
C ALA A 293 -29.56 -52.97 -0.37
N GLY A 294 -29.95 -52.12 0.57
CA GLY A 294 -31.04 -52.36 1.50
C GLY A 294 -31.85 -51.10 1.81
N PRO A 295 -32.94 -51.22 2.58
CA PRO A 295 -33.67 -50.05 3.02
C PRO A 295 -32.93 -49.33 4.15
N ALA A 296 -32.97 -48.00 4.16
CA ALA A 296 -32.53 -47.18 5.30
C ALA A 296 -33.16 -47.58 6.65
N ALA A 297 -34.36 -48.16 6.62
CA ALA A 297 -35.03 -48.71 7.81
C ALA A 297 -34.27 -49.90 8.46
N ASN A 298 -33.34 -50.51 7.74
CA ASN A 298 -32.46 -51.59 8.21
C ASN A 298 -30.97 -51.22 8.08
N SER A 299 -30.64 -49.93 8.15
CA SER A 299 -29.25 -49.44 8.04
C SER A 299 -28.52 -49.98 6.81
N GLY A 300 -29.18 -49.89 5.65
CA GLY A 300 -28.64 -50.26 4.33
C GLY A 300 -28.53 -51.76 4.07
N CYS A 301 -28.88 -52.63 5.04
CA CYS A 301 -28.87 -54.07 4.79
C CYS A 301 -30.22 -54.60 4.24
N PRO A 302 -30.22 -55.55 3.29
CA PRO A 302 -31.44 -56.27 2.93
C PRO A 302 -32.02 -57.02 4.15
N TRP A 303 -33.35 -57.14 4.20
CA TRP A 303 -33.99 -57.97 5.22
C TRP A 303 -33.76 -59.45 4.91
N PRO A 304 -33.37 -60.28 5.89
CA PRO A 304 -33.22 -61.71 5.68
C PRO A 304 -34.58 -62.40 5.43
N ASP A 305 -34.53 -63.48 4.67
CA ASP A 305 -35.59 -64.46 4.42
C ASP A 305 -34.91 -65.83 4.57
N THR A 306 -34.93 -66.36 5.79
CA THR A 306 -34.09 -67.48 6.22
C THR A 306 -34.51 -68.81 5.59
N ASP A 307 -35.80 -69.01 5.32
CA ASP A 307 -36.34 -70.23 4.71
C ASP A 307 -36.72 -70.08 3.22
N GLY A 308 -36.70 -68.86 2.69
CA GLY A 308 -36.84 -68.57 1.26
C GLY A 308 -38.27 -68.70 0.76
N ASP A 309 -39.27 -68.52 1.63
CA ASP A 309 -40.69 -68.65 1.27
C ASP A 309 -41.30 -67.35 0.67
N GLY A 310 -40.54 -66.26 0.69
CA GLY A 310 -40.92 -64.95 0.17
C GLY A 310 -41.56 -64.02 1.21
N VAL A 311 -41.65 -64.42 2.48
CA VAL A 311 -42.00 -63.58 3.64
C VAL A 311 -40.73 -63.30 4.44
N LEU A 312 -40.36 -62.03 4.56
CA LEU A 312 -39.14 -61.64 5.29
C LEU A 312 -39.22 -62.07 6.76
N ASP A 313 -38.09 -62.42 7.38
CA ASP A 313 -38.03 -62.88 8.78
C ASP A 313 -38.72 -61.94 9.79
N LYS A 314 -38.75 -60.63 9.49
CA LYS A 314 -39.41 -59.61 10.32
C LYS A 314 -40.95 -59.65 10.25
N ASP A 315 -41.50 -60.21 9.19
CA ASP A 315 -42.94 -60.35 8.91
C ASP A 315 -43.39 -61.82 8.97
N ASP A 316 -42.47 -62.76 9.13
CA ASP A 316 -42.71 -64.21 9.19
C ASP A 316 -42.97 -64.70 10.63
N GLN A 317 -44.07 -65.44 10.82
CA GLN A 317 -44.40 -66.08 12.10
C GLN A 317 -43.67 -67.41 12.32
N CYS A 318 -43.16 -68.01 11.26
CA CYS A 318 -42.41 -69.26 11.24
C CYS A 318 -41.06 -69.13 10.50
N PRO A 319 -40.10 -68.26 10.92
CA PRO A 319 -38.90 -67.85 10.15
C PRO A 319 -37.88 -68.95 9.75
N ASN A 320 -38.16 -70.22 10.04
CA ASN A 320 -37.28 -71.34 9.71
C ASN A 320 -38.04 -72.49 9.03
N GLU A 321 -39.31 -72.29 8.66
CA GLU A 321 -40.19 -73.30 8.08
C GLU A 321 -41.03 -72.70 6.94
N ALA A 322 -40.60 -72.96 5.70
CA ALA A 322 -41.24 -72.36 4.52
C ALA A 322 -42.76 -72.56 4.50
N GLY A 323 -43.48 -71.44 4.43
CA GLY A 323 -44.93 -71.38 4.40
C GLY A 323 -45.46 -70.65 3.18
N THR A 324 -46.60 -69.97 3.36
CA THR A 324 -47.22 -69.17 2.30
C THR A 324 -47.45 -67.75 2.78
N VAL A 325 -47.39 -66.79 1.84
CA VAL A 325 -47.77 -65.39 2.09
C VAL A 325 -49.19 -65.28 2.68
N ALA A 326 -50.11 -66.19 2.30
CA ALA A 326 -51.49 -66.19 2.81
C ALA A 326 -51.60 -66.56 4.30
N ASN A 327 -50.60 -67.27 4.84
CA ASN A 327 -50.55 -67.75 6.22
C ASN A 327 -49.36 -67.14 7.00
N ASN A 328 -48.95 -65.91 6.67
CA ASN A 328 -47.86 -65.16 7.33
C ASN A 328 -46.57 -65.97 7.46
N GLY A 329 -46.18 -66.68 6.40
CA GLY A 329 -44.94 -67.46 6.34
C GLY A 329 -45.00 -68.83 7.04
N CYS A 330 -46.16 -69.23 7.60
CA CYS A 330 -46.31 -70.55 8.21
C CYS A 330 -46.89 -71.61 7.25
N PRO A 331 -46.53 -72.91 7.41
CA PRO A 331 -47.09 -74.00 6.63
C PRO A 331 -48.62 -74.11 6.75
N GLU A 332 -49.31 -74.39 5.65
CA GLU A 332 -50.75 -74.69 5.70
C GLU A 332 -50.98 -76.10 6.25
N VAL A 333 -51.74 -76.20 7.34
CA VAL A 333 -52.16 -77.50 7.87
C VAL A 333 -53.27 -78.04 6.98
N GLN A 334 -52.93 -78.97 6.08
CA GLN A 334 -53.93 -79.76 5.36
C GLN A 334 -54.79 -80.50 6.40
N PRO A 335 -56.12 -80.31 6.43
CA PRO A 335 -56.97 -81.06 7.35
C PRO A 335 -56.82 -82.54 7.04
N THR A 336 -56.34 -83.32 8.01
CA THR A 336 -56.29 -84.78 7.91
C THR A 336 -57.72 -85.32 7.89
N GLU A 337 -57.98 -86.33 7.06
CA GLU A 337 -59.30 -86.97 6.85
C GLU A 337 -59.95 -87.61 8.11
N GLU A 338 -59.41 -87.42 9.32
CA GLU A 338 -59.99 -87.96 10.56
C GLU A 338 -61.09 -87.10 11.19
N VAL A 339 -61.42 -85.93 10.62
CA VAL A 339 -62.60 -85.14 11.03
C VAL A 339 -63.41 -84.68 9.81
N MET A 340 -64.04 -85.63 9.12
CA MET A 340 -65.27 -85.42 8.33
C MET A 340 -66.26 -86.55 8.60
#